data_AF-A0AAE0QKA3-F1
#
_entry.id   AF-A0AAE0QKA3-F1
#
_cell.length_a   1.000
_cell.length_b   1.000
_cell.length_c   1.000
_cell.angle_alpha   90.00
_cell.angle_beta   90.00
_cell.angle_gamma   90.00
#
_symmetry.space_group_name_H-M   'P 1'
#
loop_
_entity.id
_entity.type
_entity.pdbx_description
1 polymer ?
#
loop_
_entity_poly.entity_id
_entity_poly.type
_entity_poly.pdbx_seq_one_letter_code
_entity_poly.pdbx_strand_id
1 'polypeptide(L)'
;MLLEIINSCLCNSLHHNPNLVYALLYKRELFEQFRSHPSFQDIMQNLDTIIGFFSQRLEQAGSDLSVERVQEVIKKGAVALPKDRLKKFPELKFKYVEEDQPEDFFIPYVWSLVFNSAVGLYWNPQGIELFSMDSA
;
A
#
# COMPACT_ATOMS: atom_id res chain seq x y z
N MET A 1 -5.67 4.22 1.52
CA MET A 1 -5.32 2.82 1.22
C MET A 1 -3.83 2.49 1.40
N LEU A 2 -2.89 2.96 0.55
CA LEU A 2 -1.47 2.54 0.67
C LEU A 2 -0.83 2.87 2.03
N LEU A 3 -1.04 4.08 2.55
CA LEU A 3 -0.53 4.48 3.87
C LEU A 3 -1.11 3.65 5.01
N GLU A 4 -2.37 3.23 4.89
CA GLU A 4 -3.04 2.37 5.89
C GLU A 4 -2.48 0.95 5.84
N ILE A 5 -2.16 0.43 4.65
CA ILE A 5 -1.47 -0.86 4.48
C ILE A 5 -0.09 -0.80 5.12
N ILE A 6 0.70 0.26 4.85
CA ILE A 6 2.01 0.47 5.47
C ILE A 6 1.85 0.50 7.01
N ASN A 7 0.93 1.32 7.52
CA ASN A 7 0.66 1.41 8.95
C ASN A 7 0.25 0.06 9.57
N SER A 8 -0.58 -0.73 8.88
CA SER A 8 -0.97 -2.07 9.32
C SER A 8 0.24 -3.02 9.40
N CYS A 9 1.09 -3.04 8.36
CA CYS A 9 2.32 -3.82 8.36
C CYS A 9 3.23 -3.44 9.55
N LEU A 10 3.30 -2.15 9.86
CA LEU A 10 4.14 -1.63 10.94
C LEU A 10 3.58 -1.92 12.35
N CYS A 11 2.27 -1.88 12.53
CA CYS A 11 1.66 -2.13 13.85
C CYS A 11 1.51 -3.64 14.14
N ASN A 12 1.10 -4.40 13.13
CA ASN A 12 0.66 -5.79 13.29
C ASN A 12 1.75 -6.80 12.92
N SER A 13 2.54 -6.50 11.88
CA SER A 13 3.42 -7.49 11.24
C SER A 13 4.87 -7.02 11.09
N LEU A 14 5.33 -6.10 11.94
CA LEU A 14 6.65 -5.46 11.81
C LEU A 14 7.82 -6.46 11.74
N HIS A 15 7.75 -7.52 12.56
CA HIS A 15 8.75 -8.58 12.63
C HIS A 15 8.89 -9.38 11.32
N HIS A 16 7.83 -9.44 10.51
CA HIS A 16 7.85 -10.05 9.19
C HIS A 16 8.32 -9.08 8.10
N ASN A 17 8.45 -7.79 8.39
CA ASN A 17 8.70 -6.73 7.41
C ASN A 17 9.95 -5.88 7.74
N PRO A 18 11.14 -6.46 8.01
CA PRO A 18 12.33 -5.69 8.35
C PRO A 18 12.81 -4.79 7.18
N ASN A 19 12.63 -5.22 5.93
CA ASN A 19 13.00 -4.43 4.76
C ASN A 19 12.11 -3.18 4.59
N LEU A 20 10.85 -3.24 5.04
CA LEU A 20 9.98 -2.06 5.06
C LEU A 20 10.53 -1.02 6.04
N VAL A 21 10.95 -1.43 7.23
CA VAL A 21 11.58 -0.53 8.20
C VAL A 21 12.87 0.07 7.64
N TYR A 22 13.71 -0.74 6.99
CA TYR A 22 14.91 -0.27 6.32
C TYR A 22 14.60 0.80 5.26
N ALA A 23 13.62 0.55 4.41
CA ALA A 23 13.19 1.51 3.39
C ALA A 23 12.63 2.80 4.00
N LEU A 24 11.84 2.70 5.08
CA LEU A 24 11.29 3.86 5.79
C LEU A 24 12.39 4.73 6.40
N LEU A 25 13.43 4.13 6.97
CA LEU A 25 14.58 4.84 7.52
C LEU A 25 15.37 5.56 6.43
N TYR A 26 15.52 4.92 5.26
CA TYR A 26 16.27 5.47 4.12
C TYR A 26 15.50 6.55 3.34
N LYS A 27 14.17 6.45 3.26
CA LYS A 27 13.28 7.30 2.44
C LYS A 27 12.17 7.97 3.24
N ARG A 28 12.47 8.44 4.46
CA ARG A 28 11.46 9.08 5.34
C ARG A 28 10.83 10.34 4.73
N GLU A 29 11.57 11.04 3.88
CA GLU A 29 11.14 12.26 3.21
C GLU A 29 9.93 12.06 2.28
N LEU A 30 9.74 10.84 1.75
CA LEU A 30 8.58 10.51 0.89
C LEU A 30 7.24 10.70 1.61
N PHE A 31 7.25 10.69 2.94
CA PHE A 31 6.04 10.82 3.75
C PHE A 31 5.75 12.27 4.20
N GLU A 32 6.67 13.21 3.98
CA GLU A 32 6.50 14.60 4.39
C GLU A 32 5.31 15.27 3.72
N GLN A 33 5.06 14.97 2.45
CA GLN A 33 3.93 15.49 1.67
C GLN A 33 2.55 15.13 2.27
N PHE A 34 2.48 14.06 3.08
CA PHE A 34 1.23 13.61 3.69
C PHE A 34 0.95 14.29 5.04
N ARG A 35 1.90 15.03 5.60
CA ARG A 35 1.77 15.69 6.91
C ARG A 35 0.74 16.82 6.93
N SER A 36 0.42 17.43 5.79
CA SER A 36 -0.58 18.51 5.73
C SER A 36 -2.01 17.98 5.73
N HIS A 37 -2.20 16.69 5.42
CA HIS A 37 -3.53 16.12 5.25
C HIS A 37 -4.10 15.66 6.62
N PRO A 38 -5.25 16.19 7.08
CA PRO A 38 -5.80 15.84 8.40
C PRO A 38 -6.07 14.35 8.59
N SER A 39 -6.53 13.64 7.56
CA SER A 39 -6.81 12.20 7.64
C SER A 39 -5.58 11.31 7.85
N PHE A 40 -4.36 11.84 7.66
CA PHE A 40 -3.12 11.06 7.79
C PHE A 40 -2.34 11.36 9.07
N GLN A 41 -2.82 12.27 9.93
CA GLN A 41 -2.11 12.68 11.14
C GLN A 41 -1.72 11.51 12.05
N ASP A 42 -2.67 10.60 12.34
CA ASP A 42 -2.41 9.44 13.20
C ASP A 42 -1.43 8.44 12.54
N ILE A 43 -1.48 8.28 11.21
CA ILE A 43 -0.55 7.43 10.47
C ILE A 43 0.86 8.04 10.51
N MET A 44 0.96 9.35 10.30
CA MET A 44 2.22 10.08 10.37
C MET A 44 2.84 10.01 11.76
N GLN A 45 2.03 10.10 12.82
CA GLN A 45 2.49 9.93 14.20
C GLN A 45 3.09 8.52 14.44
N ASN A 46 2.45 7.47 13.91
CA ASN A 46 2.98 6.11 14.01
C ASN A 46 4.32 5.97 13.26
N LEU A 47 4.40 6.50 12.04
CA LEU A 47 5.63 6.50 11.25
C LEU A 47 6.77 7.23 11.98
N ASP A 48 6.51 8.42 12.51
CA ASP A 48 7.50 9.20 13.26
C ASP A 48 7.98 8.46 14.51
N THR A 49 7.06 7.80 15.22
CA THR A 49 7.39 7.00 16.41
C THR A 49 8.32 5.84 16.06
N ILE A 50 8.03 5.14 14.97
CA ILE A 50 8.83 3.99 14.51
C ILE A 50 10.18 4.44 13.99
N ILE A 51 10.20 5.44 13.11
CA ILE A 51 11.44 6.00 12.55
C ILE A 51 12.33 6.50 13.68
N GLY A 52 11.80 7.30 14.62
CA GLY A 52 12.57 7.79 15.77
C GLY A 52 13.14 6.67 16.64
N PHE A 53 12.33 5.64 16.94
CA PHE A 53 12.79 4.48 17.71
C PHE A 53 13.95 3.74 17.03
N PHE A 54 13.84 3.45 15.73
CA PHE A 54 14.89 2.72 15.01
C PHE A 54 16.12 3.58 14.71
N SER A 55 15.94 4.88 14.42
CA SER A 55 17.06 5.82 14.27
C SER A 55 17.92 5.85 15.54
N GLN A 56 17.29 5.98 16.72
CA GLN A 56 18.02 5.97 17.98
C GLN A 56 18.79 4.65 18.22
N ARG A 57 18.19 3.51 17.87
CA ARG A 57 18.87 2.21 18.02
C ARG A 57 20.04 2.03 17.04
N LEU A 58 19.92 2.59 15.83
CA LEU A 58 21.02 2.55 14.87
C LEU A 58 22.16 3.46 15.31
N GLU A 59 21.86 4.65 15.83
CA GLU A 59 22.88 5.53 16.43
C GLU A 59 23.63 4.84 17.59
N GLN A 60 22.91 4.09 18.44
CA GLN A 60 23.51 3.30 19.51
C GLN A 60 24.33 2.10 19.03
N ALA A 61 24.09 1.62 17.80
CA ALA A 61 24.82 0.49 17.23
C ALA A 61 26.20 0.88 16.68
N GLY A 62 26.48 2.18 16.52
CA GLY A 62 27.75 2.74 16.06
C GLY A 62 27.68 3.36 14.65
N SER A 63 28.78 3.99 14.23
CA SER A 63 28.97 4.49 12.87
C SER A 63 29.41 3.36 11.91
N ASP A 64 29.18 3.54 10.60
CA ASP A 64 29.58 2.61 9.53
C ASP A 64 29.02 1.18 9.67
N LEU A 65 27.71 1.08 9.89
CA LEU A 65 27.01 -0.20 9.98
C LEU A 65 26.91 -0.86 8.60
N SER A 66 27.33 -2.13 8.52
CA SER A 66 27.03 -2.97 7.35
C SER A 66 25.52 -3.21 7.22
N VAL A 67 25.06 -3.59 6.03
CA VAL A 67 23.65 -3.89 5.77
C VAL A 67 23.14 -5.02 6.68
N GLU A 68 23.96 -6.05 6.90
CA GLU A 68 23.65 -7.17 7.78
C GLU A 68 23.45 -6.68 9.21
N ARG A 69 24.32 -5.78 9.67
CA ARG A 69 24.23 -5.21 11.01
C ARG A 69 22.98 -4.35 11.17
N VAL A 70 22.64 -3.53 10.19
CA VAL A 70 21.39 -2.75 10.19
C VAL A 70 20.18 -3.69 10.27
N GLN A 71 20.16 -4.76 9.48
CA GLN A 71 19.07 -5.73 9.53
C GLN A 71 18.96 -6.44 10.89
N GLU A 72 20.07 -6.79 11.53
CA GLU A 72 20.04 -7.35 12.88
C GLU A 72 19.44 -6.38 13.90
N VAL A 73 19.85 -5.11 13.84
CA VAL A 73 19.32 -4.06 14.73
C VAL A 73 17.82 -3.89 14.52
N ILE A 74 17.36 -3.89 13.26
CA ILE A 74 15.93 -3.81 12.93
C ILE A 74 15.18 -5.03 13.47
N LYS A 75 15.66 -6.25 13.23
CA LYS A 75 15.01 -7.48 13.71
C LYS A 75 14.89 -7.51 15.23
N LYS A 76 15.95 -7.12 15.95
CA LYS A 76 15.93 -7.01 17.42
C LYS A 76 15.01 -5.90 17.91
N GLY A 77 15.03 -4.74 17.23
CA GLY A 77 14.18 -3.60 17.56
C GLY A 77 12.70 -3.88 17.33
N ALA A 78 12.33 -4.67 16.30
CA ALA A 78 10.94 -5.00 16.01
C ALA A 78 10.24 -5.77 17.14
N VAL A 79 11.00 -6.56 17.92
CA VAL A 79 10.50 -7.26 19.11
C VAL A 79 10.38 -6.30 20.32
N ALA A 80 11.29 -5.33 20.41
CA ALA A 80 11.37 -4.40 21.53
C ALA A 80 10.54 -3.12 21.37
N LEU A 81 9.89 -2.91 20.22
CA LEU A 81 9.11 -1.71 19.93
C LEU A 81 7.91 -1.61 20.90
N PRO A 82 7.77 -0.50 21.66
CA PRO A 82 6.62 -0.28 22.54
C PRO A 82 5.37 0.02 21.72
N LYS A 83 4.60 -1.03 21.38
CA LYS A 83 3.40 -0.94 20.54
C LYS A 83 2.26 -0.13 21.18
N ASP A 84 2.29 0.05 22.50
CA ASP A 84 1.35 0.89 23.27
C ASP A 84 1.43 2.38 22.87
N ARG A 85 2.56 2.83 22.33
CA ARG A 85 2.74 4.19 21.83
C ARG A 85 2.15 4.43 20.44
N LEU A 86 1.76 3.36 19.73
CA LEU A 86 1.20 3.46 18.39
C LEU A 86 -0.31 3.69 18.46
N LYS A 87 -0.80 4.62 17.65
CA LYS A 87 -2.22 4.82 17.37
C LYS A 87 -2.80 3.53 16.81
N LYS A 88 -3.88 3.06 17.45
CA LYS A 88 -4.61 1.86 17.05
C LYS A 88 -5.56 2.21 15.92
N PHE A 89 -5.54 1.37 14.88
CA PHE A 89 -6.48 1.45 13.76
C PHE A 89 -7.37 0.21 13.79
N PRO A 90 -8.60 0.31 13.25
CA PRO A 90 -9.39 -0.87 12.95
C PRO A 90 -8.59 -1.84 12.08
N GLU A 91 -8.80 -3.13 12.28
CA GLU A 91 -8.20 -4.14 11.42
C GLU A 91 -8.69 -3.93 9.98
N LEU A 92 -7.74 -3.90 9.04
CA LEU A 92 -8.03 -3.72 7.62
C LEU A 92 -8.72 -4.99 7.11
N LYS A 93 -10.05 -4.95 6.99
CA LYS A 93 -10.85 -6.07 6.48
C LYS A 93 -11.26 -5.75 5.05
N PHE A 94 -10.70 -6.50 4.13
CA PHE A 94 -11.16 -6.50 2.74
C PHE A 94 -12.18 -7.61 2.59
N LYS A 95 -13.42 -7.23 2.26
CA LYS A 95 -14.42 -8.18 1.80
C LYS A 95 -14.38 -8.12 0.28
N TYR A 96 -14.25 -9.26 -0.37
CA TYR A 96 -14.57 -9.35 -1.78
C TYR A 96 -16.06 -9.04 -1.90
N VAL A 97 -16.37 -7.92 -2.54
CA VAL A 97 -17.74 -7.58 -2.90
C VAL A 97 -17.92 -8.21 -4.28
N GLU A 98 -18.66 -9.32 -4.33
CA GLU A 98 -19.24 -9.78 -5.59
C GLU A 98 -20.20 -8.69 -6.03
N GLU A 99 -19.96 -8.13 -7.21
CA GLU A 99 -20.98 -7.32 -7.87
C GLU A 99 -22.20 -8.22 -8.13
N ASP A 100 -23.40 -7.74 -7.84
CA ASP A 100 -24.61 -8.56 -7.98
C ASP A 100 -24.89 -8.88 -9.47
N GLN A 101 -24.45 -8.01 -10.38
CA GLN A 101 -24.65 -8.11 -11.82
C GLN A 101 -23.35 -7.78 -12.58
N PRO A 102 -22.31 -8.63 -12.48
CA PRO A 102 -21.03 -8.39 -13.14
C PRO A 102 -21.19 -8.33 -14.67
N GLU A 103 -22.18 -9.01 -15.23
CA GLU A 103 -22.51 -9.02 -16.65
C GLU A 103 -22.79 -7.64 -17.24
N ASP A 104 -23.37 -6.73 -16.47
CA ASP A 104 -23.69 -5.37 -16.93
C ASP A 104 -22.43 -4.58 -17.30
N PHE A 105 -21.30 -4.92 -16.70
CA PHE A 105 -20.00 -4.37 -17.05
C PHE A 105 -19.25 -5.28 -18.05
N PHE A 106 -19.10 -6.57 -17.72
CA PHE A 106 -18.21 -7.45 -18.47
C PHE A 106 -18.75 -7.79 -19.86
N ILE A 107 -20.06 -7.93 -20.05
CA ILE A 107 -20.62 -8.23 -21.38
C ILE A 107 -20.36 -7.05 -22.34
N PRO A 108 -20.76 -5.80 -22.03
CA PRO A 108 -20.46 -4.67 -22.91
C PRO A 108 -18.97 -4.49 -23.17
N TYR A 109 -18.12 -4.65 -22.14
CA TYR A 109 -16.69 -4.45 -22.25
C TYR A 109 -15.98 -5.50 -23.12
N VAL A 110 -16.27 -6.79 -22.93
CA VAL A 110 -15.66 -7.85 -23.75
C VAL A 110 -16.06 -7.68 -25.22
N TRP A 111 -17.32 -7.34 -25.49
CA TRP A 111 -17.79 -7.11 -26.85
C TRP A 111 -17.20 -5.85 -27.48
N SER A 112 -16.96 -4.79 -26.71
CA SER A 112 -16.24 -3.61 -27.21
C SER A 112 -14.79 -3.96 -27.57
N LEU A 113 -14.11 -4.80 -26.79
CA LEU A 113 -12.77 -5.29 -27.14
C LEU A 113 -12.77 -6.12 -28.42
N VAL A 114 -13.73 -7.04 -28.57
CA VAL A 114 -13.88 -7.85 -29.79
C VAL A 114 -14.14 -6.96 -31.00
N PHE A 115 -15.06 -6.00 -30.88
CA PHE A 115 -15.35 -5.07 -31.97
C PHE A 115 -14.10 -4.26 -32.39
N ASN A 116 -13.36 -3.73 -31.42
CA ASN A 116 -12.20 -2.87 -31.68
C ASN A 116 -10.94 -3.63 -32.10
N SER A 117 -10.76 -4.88 -31.64
CA SER A 117 -9.49 -5.61 -31.73
C SER A 117 -9.54 -6.87 -32.59
N ALA A 118 -10.73 -7.39 -32.92
CA ALA A 118 -10.83 -8.63 -33.71
C ALA A 118 -10.55 -8.37 -35.19
N VAL A 119 -9.36 -8.77 -35.63
CA VAL A 119 -8.94 -8.69 -37.03
C VAL A 119 -9.72 -9.70 -37.86
N GLY A 120 -10.31 -9.24 -38.98
CA GLY A 120 -10.99 -10.10 -39.95
C GLY A 120 -12.49 -10.30 -39.70
N LEU A 121 -13.06 -9.66 -38.68
CA LEU A 121 -14.51 -9.58 -38.49
C LEU A 121 -15.01 -8.20 -38.92
N TYR A 122 -16.02 -8.16 -39.78
CA TYR A 122 -16.71 -6.93 -40.15
C TYR A 122 -17.96 -6.77 -39.29
N TRP A 123 -18.05 -5.66 -38.58
CA TRP A 123 -19.18 -5.29 -37.74
C TRP A 123 -19.80 -4.01 -38.26
N ASN A 124 -21.13 -3.94 -38.34
CA ASN A 124 -21.83 -2.68 -38.63
C ASN A 124 -21.96 -1.85 -37.34
N PRO A 125 -21.27 -0.71 -37.19
CA PRO A 125 -21.30 0.07 -35.95
C PRO A 125 -22.70 0.63 -35.64
N GLN A 126 -23.52 0.86 -36.66
CA GLN A 126 -24.87 1.42 -36.51
C GLN A 126 -25.89 0.41 -35.96
N GLY A 127 -25.55 -0.89 -35.95
CA GLY A 127 -26.41 -1.95 -35.41
C GLY A 127 -26.00 -2.42 -34.02
N ILE A 128 -25.06 -1.74 -33.37
CA ILE A 128 -24.56 -2.12 -32.04
C ILE A 128 -25.40 -1.42 -30.98
N GLU A 129 -26.13 -2.22 -30.20
CA GLU A 129 -26.94 -1.74 -29.07
C GLU A 129 -26.40 -2.20 -27.71
N LEU A 130 -25.42 -3.12 -27.72
CA LEU A 130 -24.93 -3.81 -26.51
C LEU A 130 -23.93 -2.99 -25.69
N PHE A 131 -23.24 -2.03 -26.30
CA PHE A 131 -22.25 -1.18 -25.63
C PHE A 131 -22.16 0.19 -26.31
N SER A 132 -21.78 1.22 -25.55
CA SER A 132 -21.46 2.53 -26.11
C SER A 132 -20.00 2.56 -26.59
N MET A 133 -19.79 3.13 -27.78
CA MET A 133 -18.47 3.32 -28.38
C MET A 133 -17.59 4.32 -27.59
N ASP A 134 -18.16 5.08 -26.67
CA ASP A 134 -17.47 6.05 -25.81
C ASP A 134 -16.90 5.43 -24.52
N SER A 135 -17.06 4.12 -24.33
CA SER A 135 -16.71 3.42 -23.07
C SER A 135 -15.24 2.95 -23.00
N ALA A 136 -14.36 3.51 -23.85
CA ALA A 136 -12.95 3.13 -23.96
C ALA A 136 -12.01 4.19 -23.36
#